data_AF-A0A7S2DW82-F1
#
_entry.id   AF-A0A7S2DW82-F1
#
_cell.length_a   1.000
_cell.length_b   1.000
_cell.length_c   1.000
_cell.angle_alpha   90.00
_cell.angle_beta   90.00
_cell.angle_gamma   90.00
#
_symmetry.space_group_name_H-M   'P 1'
#
loop_
_entity.id
_entity.type
_entity.pdbx_description
1 polymer ?
#
loop_
_entity_poly.entity_id
_entity_poly.type
_entity_poly.pdbx_seq_one_letter_code
_entity_poly.pdbx_strand_id
1 'polypeptide(L)'
;RFAELKKYKRVYGDTNVAITQGPLGRWVSVQRREYRKMRRGEKSSMEEERIKALERIGFKWRVSSRKVSWEVRFRELIQFHEEHGHTNVPQTEGPLGSWVNNQRTAYKKFQLGENSSLTDKRVE
;
A
#
# COMPACT_ATOMS: atom_id res chain seq x y z
N ARG A 1 -9.21 -14.09 -5.67
CA ARG A 1 -8.50 -13.21 -4.71
C ARG A 1 -7.27 -13.85 -4.05
N PHE A 2 -7.32 -15.01 -3.39
CA PHE A 2 -6.09 -15.61 -2.80
C PHE A 2 -4.99 -15.89 -3.86
N ALA A 3 -5.36 -16.44 -5.02
CA ALA A 3 -4.42 -16.61 -6.13
C ALA A 3 -3.84 -15.29 -6.66
N GLU A 4 -4.65 -14.22 -6.72
CA GLU A 4 -4.20 -12.88 -7.09
C GLU A 4 -3.23 -12.30 -6.08
N LEU A 5 -3.45 -12.51 -4.77
CA LEU A 5 -2.50 -12.10 -3.74
C LEU A 5 -1.15 -12.82 -3.89
N LYS A 6 -1.14 -14.11 -4.29
CA LYS A 6 0.11 -14.81 -4.61
C LYS A 6 0.82 -14.21 -5.82
N LYS A 7 0.07 -13.76 -6.84
CA LYS A 7 0.64 -13.07 -8.01
C LYS A 7 1.22 -11.72 -7.57
N TYR A 8 0.46 -10.94 -6.80
CA TYR A 8 0.90 -9.67 -6.23
C TYR A 8 2.20 -9.81 -5.43
N LYS A 9 2.29 -10.81 -4.55
CA LYS A 9 3.52 -11.08 -3.79
C LYS A 9 4.71 -11.41 -4.70
N ARG A 10 4.50 -12.17 -5.79
CA ARG A 10 5.57 -12.47 -6.75
C ARG A 10 6.08 -11.22 -7.45
N VAL A 11 5.19 -10.29 -7.80
CA VAL A 11 5.55 -9.05 -8.50
C VAL A 11 6.21 -8.05 -7.55
N TYR A 12 5.71 -7.90 -6.32
CA TYR A 12 6.11 -6.80 -5.44
C TYR A 12 6.86 -7.21 -4.18
N GLY A 13 7.09 -8.51 -3.96
CA GLY A 13 7.82 -9.03 -2.80
C GLY A 13 7.05 -8.97 -1.46
N ASP A 14 5.89 -8.31 -1.40
CA ASP A 14 5.08 -8.18 -0.19
C ASP A 14 3.59 -8.49 -0.40
N THR A 15 2.83 -8.53 0.69
CA THR A 15 1.37 -8.68 0.68
C THR A 15 0.66 -7.38 1.06
N ASN A 16 1.33 -6.24 0.92
CA ASN A 16 0.81 -4.94 1.34
C ASN A 16 0.01 -4.30 0.23
N VAL A 17 -1.18 -4.83 0.00
CA VAL A 17 -2.12 -4.25 -0.97
C VAL A 17 -2.86 -3.08 -0.32
N ALA A 18 -2.80 -1.90 -0.94
CA ALA A 18 -3.60 -0.74 -0.53
C ALA A 18 -5.08 -0.96 -0.87
N ILE A 19 -6.00 -0.41 -0.07
CA ILE A 19 -7.44 -0.57 -0.30
C ILE A 19 -7.91 0.04 -1.65
N THR A 20 -7.18 1.03 -2.13
CA THR A 20 -7.32 1.75 -3.40
C THR A 20 -6.93 0.92 -4.61
N GLN A 21 -6.12 -0.13 -4.44
CA GLN A 21 -5.70 -1.06 -5.50
C GLN A 21 -6.80 -2.08 -5.81
N GLY A 22 -7.98 -1.54 -6.09
CA GLY A 22 -9.15 -2.24 -6.58
C GLY A 22 -9.68 -3.35 -5.66
N PRO A 23 -10.34 -4.35 -6.24
CA PRO A 23 -10.97 -5.42 -5.48
C PRO A 23 -10.02 -6.27 -4.63
N LEU A 24 -8.75 -6.41 -5.02
CA LEU A 24 -7.75 -7.13 -4.22
C LEU A 24 -7.45 -6.39 -2.92
N GLY A 25 -7.29 -5.07 -2.99
CA GLY A 25 -7.10 -4.19 -1.83
C GLY A 25 -8.24 -4.27 -0.82
N ARG A 26 -9.47 -4.21 -1.31
CA ARG A 26 -10.69 -4.39 -0.48
C ARG A 26 -10.71 -5.77 0.18
N TRP A 27 -10.42 -6.82 -0.59
CA TRP A 27 -10.39 -8.19 -0.07
C TRP A 27 -9.33 -8.37 1.03
N VAL A 28 -8.10 -7.88 0.83
CA VAL A 28 -7.02 -7.89 1.84
C VAL A 28 -7.44 -7.14 3.10
N SER A 29 -8.11 -6.00 2.95
CA SER A 29 -8.61 -5.21 4.09
C SER A 29 -9.66 -5.96 4.89
N VAL A 30 -10.56 -6.69 4.22
CA VAL A 30 -11.54 -7.58 4.87
C VAL A 30 -10.82 -8.69 5.64
N GLN A 31 -9.83 -9.37 5.06
CA GLN A 31 -9.11 -10.43 5.78
C GLN A 31 -8.49 -9.90 7.09
N ARG A 32 -7.85 -8.73 7.05
CA ARG A 32 -7.26 -8.10 8.25
C ARG A 32 -8.32 -7.72 9.29
N ARG A 33 -9.49 -7.25 8.85
CA ARG A 33 -10.61 -6.91 9.75
C ARG A 33 -11.17 -8.15 10.44
N GLU A 34 -11.48 -9.19 9.67
CA GLU A 34 -12.07 -10.43 10.19
C GLU A 34 -11.10 -11.16 11.13
N TYR A 35 -9.80 -11.17 10.83
CA TYR A 35 -8.79 -11.71 11.75
C TYR A 35 -8.73 -10.93 13.06
N ARG A 36 -8.83 -9.59 13.02
CA ARG A 36 -8.86 -8.76 14.23
C ARG A 36 -10.08 -9.04 15.10
N LYS A 37 -11.26 -9.22 14.51
CA LYS A 37 -12.48 -9.61 15.23
C LYS A 37 -12.28 -10.95 15.94
N MET A 38 -11.80 -11.96 15.20
CA MET A 38 -11.50 -13.29 15.75
C MET A 38 -10.53 -13.20 16.93
N ARG A 39 -9.45 -12.42 16.79
CA ARG A 39 -8.44 -12.21 17.85
C ARG A 39 -8.97 -11.50 19.10
N ARG A 40 -10.14 -10.85 19.02
CA ARG A 40 -10.83 -10.20 20.15
C ARG A 40 -11.94 -11.07 20.74
N GLY A 41 -12.15 -12.29 20.23
CA GLY A 41 -13.27 -13.15 20.62
C GLY A 41 -14.62 -12.71 20.03
N GLU A 42 -14.62 -11.79 19.08
CA GLU A 42 -15.85 -11.37 18.38
C GLU A 42 -16.22 -12.37 17.28
N LYS A 43 -17.50 -12.40 16.90
CA LYS A 43 -17.98 -13.19 15.76
C LYS A 43 -17.22 -12.79 14.49
N SER A 44 -16.58 -13.78 13.87
CA SER A 44 -15.75 -13.60 12.68
C SER A 44 -16.09 -14.67 11.64
N SER A 45 -15.92 -14.32 10.37
CA SER A 45 -15.98 -15.25 9.24
C SER A 45 -14.63 -15.91 8.92
N MET A 46 -13.65 -15.76 9.81
CA MET A 46 -12.30 -16.27 9.62
C MET A 46 -12.21 -17.76 9.96
N GLU A 47 -11.75 -18.55 9.00
CA GLU A 47 -11.51 -19.99 9.14
C GLU A 47 -10.02 -20.26 9.42
N GLU A 48 -9.72 -21.28 10.23
CA GLU A 48 -8.34 -21.63 10.58
C GLU A 48 -7.49 -21.98 9.35
N GLU A 49 -8.04 -22.75 8.41
CA GLU A 49 -7.35 -23.10 7.16
C GLU A 49 -7.02 -21.89 6.30
N ARG A 50 -7.88 -20.87 6.32
CA ARG A 50 -7.63 -19.61 5.61
C ARG A 50 -6.48 -18.84 6.25
N ILE A 51 -6.40 -18.83 7.58
CA ILE A 51 -5.30 -18.19 8.32
C ILE A 51 -3.98 -18.88 7.96
N LYS A 52 -3.93 -20.22 8.09
CA LYS A 52 -2.73 -21.01 7.74
C LYS A 52 -2.29 -20.77 6.31
N ALA A 53 -3.23 -20.69 5.36
CA ALA A 53 -2.93 -20.41 3.96
C ALA A 53 -2.32 -19.01 3.75
N LEU A 54 -2.82 -17.99 4.46
CA LEU A 54 -2.31 -16.63 4.40
C LEU A 54 -0.93 -16.50 5.09
N GLU A 55 -0.75 -17.13 6.23
CA GLU A 55 0.52 -17.11 6.97
C GLU A 55 1.65 -17.79 6.21
N ARG A 56 1.36 -18.90 5.51
CA ARG A 56 2.32 -19.59 4.65
C ARG A 56 2.86 -18.74 3.50
N ILE A 57 2.11 -17.73 3.06
CA ILE A 57 2.60 -16.75 2.08
C ILE A 57 3.14 -15.48 2.74
N GLY A 58 3.36 -15.47 4.06
CA GLY A 58 3.89 -14.33 4.81
C GLY A 58 2.92 -13.15 4.89
N PHE A 59 1.61 -13.40 4.93
CA PHE A 59 0.61 -12.33 4.97
C PHE A 59 0.73 -11.47 6.24
N LYS A 60 0.89 -10.15 6.05
CA LYS A 60 0.94 -9.20 7.17
C LYS A 60 -0.47 -8.84 7.64
N TRP A 61 -0.87 -9.42 8.78
CA TRP A 61 -2.16 -9.14 9.45
C TRP A 61 -2.25 -7.72 10.03
N ARG A 62 -1.13 -7.22 10.55
CA ARG A 62 -0.98 -5.85 11.04
C ARG A 62 -0.09 -5.08 10.08
N VAL A 63 -0.63 -4.00 9.54
CA VAL A 63 0.14 -2.99 8.79
C VAL A 63 0.02 -1.72 9.60
N SER A 64 1.14 -1.04 9.84
CA SER A 64 1.13 0.21 10.60
C SER A 64 0.22 1.21 9.88
N SER A 65 -0.92 1.54 10.48
CA SER A 65 -1.88 2.52 9.91
C SER A 65 -1.29 3.92 9.82
N ARG A 66 -0.19 4.18 10.55
CA ARG A 66 0.42 5.52 10.64
C ARG A 66 1.28 5.86 9.42
N LYS A 67 1.80 4.86 8.68
CA LYS A 67 2.63 5.08 7.48
C LYS A 67 2.40 3.97 6.47
N VAL A 68 1.67 4.29 5.41
CA VAL A 68 1.72 3.52 4.16
C VAL A 68 3.15 3.60 3.64
N SER A 69 3.74 2.46 3.25
CA SER A 69 5.13 2.46 2.79
C SER A 69 5.29 3.23 1.48
N TRP A 70 6.51 3.69 1.21
CA TRP A 70 6.82 4.43 -0.01
C TRP A 70 6.44 3.60 -1.25
N GLU A 71 6.75 2.30 -1.25
CA GLU A 71 6.49 1.37 -2.35
C GLU A 71 4.99 1.20 -2.61
N VAL A 72 4.16 1.27 -1.57
CA VAL A 72 2.70 1.23 -1.76
C VAL A 72 2.21 2.52 -2.43
N ARG A 73 2.69 3.69 -1.99
CA ARG A 73 2.32 4.98 -2.59
C ARG A 73 2.83 5.12 -4.02
N PHE A 74 4.03 4.65 -4.28
CA PHE A 74 4.61 4.63 -5.62
C PHE A 74 3.79 3.75 -6.57
N ARG A 75 3.31 2.58 -6.11
CA ARG A 75 2.39 1.74 -6.90
C ARG A 75 1.05 2.41 -7.19
N GLU A 76 0.49 3.15 -6.23
CA GLU A 76 -0.71 3.95 -6.47
C GLU A 76 -0.45 5.04 -7.52
N LEU A 77 0.74 5.66 -7.53
CA LEU A 77 1.13 6.62 -8.57
C LEU A 77 1.27 5.98 -9.95
N ILE A 78 1.84 4.77 -10.04
CA ILE A 78 1.92 4.02 -11.30
C ILE A 78 0.51 3.76 -11.83
N GLN A 79 -0.39 3.26 -10.99
CA GLN A 79 -1.78 3.02 -11.39
C GLN A 79 -2.47 4.31 -11.85
N PHE A 80 -2.27 5.43 -11.16
CA PHE A 80 -2.80 6.72 -11.58
C PHE A 80 -2.28 7.10 -12.98
N HIS A 81 -0.99 6.89 -13.24
CA HIS A 81 -0.40 7.15 -14.55
C HIS A 81 -0.95 6.24 -15.65
N GLU A 82 -1.14 4.95 -15.37
CA GLU A 82 -1.76 4.01 -16.31
C GLU A 82 -3.20 4.43 -16.66
N GLU A 83 -3.94 4.97 -15.70
CA GLU A 83 -5.33 5.41 -15.88
C GLU A 83 -5.45 6.79 -16.57
N HIS A 84 -4.54 7.73 -16.30
CA HIS A 84 -4.65 9.13 -16.73
C HIS A 84 -3.60 9.57 -17.76
N GLY A 85 -2.59 8.76 -18.02
CA GLY A 85 -1.47 9.07 -18.94
C GLY A 85 -0.43 10.04 -18.38
N HIS A 86 -0.56 10.49 -17.12
CA HIS A 86 0.39 11.43 -16.50
C HIS A 86 0.49 11.25 -14.98
N THR A 87 1.54 11.81 -14.35
CA THR A 87 1.75 11.79 -12.89
C THR A 87 1.34 13.09 -12.20
N ASN A 88 0.56 13.94 -12.90
CA ASN A 88 -0.01 15.17 -12.36
C ASN A 88 -1.22 14.90 -11.47
N VAL A 89 -0.96 14.29 -10.31
CA VAL A 89 -1.97 13.96 -9.31
C VAL A 89 -2.44 15.24 -8.59
N PRO A 90 -3.72 15.63 -8.69
CA PRO A 90 -4.27 16.73 -7.89
C PRO A 90 -4.14 16.47 -6.39
N GLN A 91 -3.94 17.51 -5.58
CA GLN A 91 -3.88 17.35 -4.11
C GLN A 91 -5.22 16.84 -3.54
N THR A 92 -6.32 17.05 -4.25
CA THR A 92 -7.66 16.55 -3.94
C THR A 92 -7.81 15.04 -4.13
N GLU A 93 -6.85 14.33 -4.75
CA GLU A 93 -6.77 12.86 -4.83
C GLU A 93 -6.34 12.23 -3.49
N GLY A 94 -6.87 12.77 -2.41
CA GLY A 94 -6.73 12.29 -1.05
C GLY A 94 -5.27 12.03 -0.64
N PRO A 95 -4.99 10.86 -0.05
CA PRO A 95 -3.66 10.55 0.45
C PRO A 95 -2.57 10.44 -0.63
N LEU A 96 -2.92 10.08 -1.87
CA LEU A 96 -1.95 9.98 -2.97
C LEU A 96 -1.53 11.39 -3.42
N GLY A 97 -2.49 12.28 -3.64
CA GLY A 97 -2.21 13.67 -4.03
C GLY A 97 -1.34 14.41 -3.01
N SER A 98 -1.67 14.27 -1.72
CA SER A 98 -0.85 14.81 -0.63
C SER A 98 0.57 14.23 -0.62
N TRP A 99 0.71 12.92 -0.87
CA TRP A 99 2.02 12.26 -0.91
C TRP A 99 2.87 12.73 -2.09
N VAL A 100 2.29 12.84 -3.29
CA VAL A 100 2.98 13.35 -4.49
C VAL A 100 3.44 14.80 -4.29
N ASN A 101 2.59 15.65 -3.71
CA ASN A 101 2.97 17.03 -3.41
C ASN A 101 4.16 17.11 -2.43
N ASN A 102 4.19 16.23 -1.42
CA ASN A 102 5.31 16.14 -0.50
C ASN A 102 6.59 15.67 -1.20
N GLN A 103 6.52 14.73 -2.15
CA GLN A 103 7.68 14.32 -2.95
C GLN A 103 8.22 15.48 -3.79
N ARG A 104 7.35 16.22 -4.49
CA ARG A 104 7.72 17.41 -5.29
C ARG A 104 8.39 18.48 -4.44
N THR A 105 7.82 18.76 -3.26
CA THR A 105 8.37 19.74 -2.31
C THR A 105 9.74 19.31 -1.79
N ALA A 106 9.89 18.03 -1.42
CA ALA A 106 11.17 17.48 -0.96
C ALA A 106 12.24 17.54 -2.05
N TYR A 107 11.87 17.29 -3.31
CA TYR A 107 12.80 17.35 -4.44
C TYR A 107 13.28 18.79 -4.69
N LYS A 108 12.37 19.76 -4.65
CA LYS A 108 12.74 21.18 -4.74
C LYS A 108 13.73 21.59 -3.65
N LYS A 109 13.52 21.17 -2.41
CA LYS A 109 14.46 21.44 -1.30
C LYS A 109 15.82 20.80 -1.52
N PHE A 110 15.85 19.55 -1.99
CA PHE A 110 17.09 18.85 -2.33
C PHE A 110 17.88 19.60 -3.40
N GLN A 111 17.21 20.06 -4.47
CA GLN A 111 17.85 20.84 -5.53
C GLN A 111 18.41 22.19 -5.03
N LEU A 112 17.81 22.78 -4.00
CA LEU A 112 18.25 24.03 -3.38
C LEU A 112 19.33 23.83 -2.30
N GLY A 113 19.78 22.60 -2.05
CA GLY A 113 20.74 22.28 -1.00
C GLY A 113 20.18 22.44 0.43
N GLU A 114 18.86 22.54 0.57
CA GLU A 114 18.20 22.60 1.88
C GLU A 114 18.00 21.20 2.47
N ASN A 115 17.77 21.13 3.78
CA ASN A 115 17.50 19.86 4.47
C ASN A 115 16.25 19.17 3.89
N SER A 116 16.46 18.03 3.23
CA SER A 116 15.42 17.24 2.54
C SER A 116 15.33 15.83 3.09
N SER A 117 14.13 15.25 2.99
CA SER A 117 13.87 13.84 3.33
C SER A 117 14.17 12.87 2.18
N LEU A 118 14.59 13.38 1.03
CA LEU A 118 15.05 12.58 -0.09
C LEU A 118 16.51 12.17 0.15
N THR A 119 16.75 10.88 -0.01
CA THR A 119 18.08 10.28 -0.09
C THR A 119 18.43 10.08 -1.56
N ASP A 120 19.70 10.05 -1.94
CA ASP A 120 20.15 9.90 -3.34
C ASP A 120 19.46 8.72 -4.07
N LYS A 121 19.26 7.59 -3.38
CA LYS A 121 18.52 6.40 -3.88
C LYS A 121 17.05 6.63 -4.29
N ARG A 122 16.48 7.80 -3.99
CA ARG A 122 15.09 8.18 -4.32
C ARG A 122 15.02 9.27 -5.40
N VAL A 123 16.17 9.74 -5.87
CA VAL A 123 16.32 10.80 -6.85
C VAL A 123 16.83 10.27 -8.20
N GLU A 124 17.53 9.13 -8.20
CA GLU A 124 17.78 8.31 -9.39
C GLU A 124 16.49 7.75 -10.00
#